data_AF-A0A651H9R4-F1
#
_entry.id   AF-A0A651H9R4-F1
#
_cell.length_a   1.000
_cell.length_b   1.000
_cell.length_c   1.000
_cell.angle_alpha   90.00
_cell.angle_beta   90.00
_cell.angle_gamma   90.00
#
_symmetry.space_group_name_H-M   'P 1'
#
loop_
_entity.id
_entity.type
_entity.pdbx_description
1 polymer ?
#
loop_
_entity_poly.entity_id
_entity_poly.type
_entity_poly.pdbx_seq_one_letter_code
_entity_poly.pdbx_strand_id
1 'polypeptide(L)'
;MPPAGVERWLPFGLGLTKPKHFRDMAAVAWRNRDNLPYAWKILSRGVCDGCALGVAGFHDWTIKGTHLCMTRLNLLRLNTMPAFDPEALPDIKTLAALDNRALRDLGRRPGGGGG
;
A
#
# COMPACT_ATOMS: atom_id res chain seq x y z
N MET A 1 -15.66 1.51 -23.12
CA MET A 1 -15.79 2.97 -23.33
C MET A 1 -17.26 3.32 -23.22
N PRO A 2 -17.71 4.15 -22.26
CA PRO A 2 -19.06 4.69 -22.28
C PRO A 2 -19.18 5.79 -23.37
N PRO A 3 -20.39 6.03 -23.92
CA PRO A 3 -20.60 6.90 -25.08
C PRO A 3 -20.49 8.39 -24.75
N ALA A 4 -19.99 9.17 -25.70
CA ALA A 4 -19.82 10.62 -25.63
C ALA A 4 -21.19 11.32 -25.56
N GLY A 5 -21.36 12.25 -24.60
CA GLY A 5 -22.55 13.10 -24.53
C GLY A 5 -23.01 13.51 -23.12
N VAL A 6 -22.54 12.84 -22.05
CA VAL A 6 -22.96 13.13 -20.66
C VAL A 6 -22.06 14.15 -19.94
N GLU A 7 -21.03 14.64 -20.61
CA GLU A 7 -19.92 15.41 -20.04
C GLU A 7 -20.29 16.87 -19.72
N ARG A 8 -21.39 17.36 -20.31
CA ARG A 8 -21.77 18.78 -20.31
C ARG A 8 -22.68 19.21 -19.15
N TRP A 9 -23.06 18.30 -18.25
CA TRP A 9 -24.06 18.55 -17.19
C TRP A 9 -23.55 18.37 -15.75
N LEU A 10 -22.24 18.22 -15.54
CA LEU A 10 -21.66 18.12 -14.19
C LEU A 10 -20.88 19.41 -13.87
N PRO A 11 -21.45 20.34 -13.08
CA PRO A 11 -20.72 21.53 -12.69
C PRO A 11 -19.61 21.09 -11.71
N PHE A 12 -18.39 21.58 -11.96
CA PHE A 12 -17.22 21.43 -11.08
C PHE A 12 -16.64 20.01 -10.90
N GLY A 13 -16.67 19.13 -11.91
CA GLY A 13 -15.92 17.86 -11.83
C GLY A 13 -16.40 16.91 -10.72
N LEU A 14 -17.61 17.12 -10.21
CA LEU A 14 -18.32 16.23 -9.29
C LEU A 14 -18.67 14.94 -10.05
N GLY A 15 -17.75 13.98 -9.98
CA GLY A 15 -17.81 12.70 -10.71
C GLY A 15 -16.45 12.25 -11.28
N LEU A 16 -15.44 13.13 -11.31
CA LEU A 16 -14.08 12.82 -11.77
C LEU A 16 -13.15 12.36 -10.63
N THR A 17 -13.58 12.49 -9.37
CA THR A 17 -12.89 11.92 -8.21
C THR A 17 -13.14 10.42 -8.16
N LYS A 18 -12.32 9.66 -8.93
CA LYS A 18 -12.37 8.19 -9.08
C LYS A 18 -12.80 7.50 -7.77
N PRO A 19 -14.05 6.98 -7.66
CA PRO A 19 -14.48 6.24 -6.48
C PRO A 19 -13.61 5.00 -6.22
N LYS A 20 -12.93 4.50 -7.27
CA LYS A 20 -11.96 3.42 -7.17
C LYS A 20 -10.80 3.73 -6.22
N HIS A 21 -10.27 4.95 -6.20
CA HIS A 21 -9.11 5.25 -5.36
C HIS A 21 -9.47 5.24 -3.87
N PHE A 22 -10.60 5.83 -3.47
CA PHE A 22 -11.04 5.75 -2.08
C PHE A 22 -11.37 4.31 -1.65
N ARG A 23 -11.96 3.51 -2.55
CA ARG A 23 -12.19 2.07 -2.29
C ARG A 23 -10.88 1.31 -2.14
N ASP A 24 -9.89 1.55 -3.00
CA ASP A 24 -8.57 0.93 -2.92
C ASP A 24 -7.83 1.37 -1.64
N MET A 25 -7.94 2.65 -1.25
CA MET A 25 -7.41 3.18 0.01
C MET A 25 -8.04 2.48 1.22
N ALA A 26 -9.37 2.31 1.22
CA ALA A 26 -10.07 1.58 2.27
C ALA A 26 -9.62 0.11 2.34
N ALA A 27 -9.43 -0.54 1.19
CA ALA A 27 -8.92 -1.91 1.12
C ALA A 27 -7.47 -2.01 1.64
N VAL A 28 -6.63 -1.01 1.38
CA VAL A 28 -5.28 -0.92 1.98
C VAL A 28 -5.37 -0.77 3.49
N ALA A 29 -6.19 0.15 3.99
CA ALA A 29 -6.37 0.36 5.43
C ALA A 29 -6.83 -0.94 6.11
N TRP A 30 -7.79 -1.65 5.50
CA TRP A 30 -8.28 -2.94 5.99
C TRP A 30 -7.19 -4.02 6.05
N ARG A 31 -6.34 -4.11 5.02
CA ARG A 31 -5.20 -5.04 4.99
C ARG A 31 -4.08 -4.71 5.98
N ASN A 32 -4.07 -3.49 6.52
CA ASN A 32 -3.10 -3.05 7.53
C ASN A 32 -3.76 -2.91 8.91
N ARG A 33 -4.99 -3.40 9.09
CA ARG A 33 -5.75 -3.27 10.34
C ARG A 33 -5.05 -3.91 11.54
N ASP A 34 -4.23 -4.91 11.27
CA ASP A 34 -3.35 -5.61 12.22
C ASP A 34 -2.23 -4.72 12.78
N ASN A 35 -1.85 -3.64 12.07
CA ASN A 35 -0.72 -2.80 12.45
C ASN A 35 -0.95 -1.30 12.13
N LEU A 36 -2.16 -0.79 12.33
CA LEU A 36 -2.54 0.60 12.00
C LEU A 36 -1.67 1.68 12.66
N PRO A 37 -1.31 1.59 13.96
CA PRO A 37 -0.48 2.63 14.59
C PRO A 37 0.89 2.73 13.92
N TYR A 38 1.48 1.59 13.55
CA TYR A 38 2.76 1.56 12.86
C TYR A 38 2.63 2.02 11.40
N ALA A 39 1.57 1.59 10.71
CA ALA A 39 1.24 2.08 9.37
C ALA A 39 1.13 3.62 9.34
N TRP A 40 0.46 4.20 10.32
CA TRP A 40 0.35 5.66 10.47
C TRP A 40 1.71 6.31 10.74
N LYS A 41 2.56 5.70 11.56
CA LYS A 41 3.93 6.18 11.80
C LYS A 41 4.77 6.18 10.51
N ILE A 42 4.67 5.13 9.69
CA ILE A 42 5.34 5.07 8.38
C ILE A 42 4.79 6.15 7.44
N LEU A 43 3.48 6.36 7.39
CA LEU A 43 2.88 7.37 6.51
C LEU A 43 3.22 8.80 6.95
N SER A 44 3.20 9.08 8.24
CA SER A 44 3.43 10.44 8.78
C SER A 44 4.91 10.82 8.88
N ARG A 45 5.82 9.85 9.09
CA ARG A 45 7.25 10.12 9.32
C ARG A 45 8.18 9.50 8.27
N GLY A 46 7.70 8.58 7.46
CA GLY A 46 8.49 7.91 6.43
C GLY A 46 8.50 8.66 5.10
N VAL A 47 9.40 8.22 4.22
CA VAL A 47 9.47 8.67 2.83
C VAL A 47 8.70 7.71 1.91
N CYS A 48 8.36 8.16 0.70
CA CYS A 48 7.76 7.30 -0.30
C CYS A 48 8.81 6.67 -1.21
N ASP A 49 8.95 5.35 -1.17
CA ASP A 49 9.92 4.59 -1.99
C ASP A 49 9.44 4.28 -3.41
N GLY A 50 8.23 4.71 -3.78
CA GLY A 50 7.59 4.34 -5.05
C GLY A 50 7.07 5.51 -5.86
N CYS A 51 7.23 6.74 -5.39
CA CYS A 51 6.77 7.94 -6.09
C CYS A 51 7.97 8.82 -6.45
N ALA A 52 8.04 9.25 -7.71
CA ALA A 52 9.13 10.09 -8.21
C ALA A 52 9.20 11.49 -7.55
N LEU A 53 8.13 11.91 -6.87
CA LEU A 53 8.02 13.22 -6.23
C LEU A 53 8.60 13.29 -4.81
N GLY A 54 9.21 12.20 -4.32
CA GLY A 54 9.96 12.17 -3.05
C GLY A 54 9.18 12.73 -1.85
N VAL A 55 8.01 12.16 -1.59
CA VAL A 55 7.12 12.56 -0.48
C VAL A 55 7.78 12.24 0.87
N ALA A 56 7.84 13.20 1.77
CA ALA A 56 8.23 13.03 3.17
C ALA A 56 7.03 13.30 4.09
N GLY A 57 6.66 12.31 4.90
CA GLY A 57 5.41 12.36 5.65
C GLY A 57 4.23 12.46 4.69
N PHE A 58 3.41 13.49 4.81
CA PHE A 58 2.27 13.74 3.92
C PHE A 58 2.51 14.85 2.88
N HIS A 59 3.73 15.32 2.71
CA HIS A 59 4.01 16.48 1.87
C HIS A 59 5.10 16.17 0.84
N ASP A 60 4.98 16.79 -0.32
CA ASP A 60 6.01 16.83 -1.35
C ASP A 60 6.45 18.29 -1.58
N TRP A 61 7.48 18.48 -2.41
CA TRP A 61 8.06 19.80 -2.70
C TRP A 61 7.37 20.55 -3.85
N THR A 62 6.42 19.92 -4.55
CA THR A 62 5.78 20.40 -5.78
C THR A 62 4.36 20.92 -5.54
N ILE A 63 3.55 20.19 -4.76
CA ILE A 63 2.13 20.47 -4.55
C ILE A 63 1.92 20.98 -3.12
N LYS A 64 1.16 22.07 -3.00
CA LYS A 64 0.69 22.55 -1.70
C LYS A 64 -0.46 21.66 -1.21
N GLY A 65 -0.22 20.89 -0.15
CA GLY A 65 -1.23 20.06 0.51
C GLY A 65 -0.78 18.62 0.76
N THR A 66 -1.73 17.77 1.16
CA THR A 66 -1.44 16.36 1.43
C THR A 66 -1.21 15.56 0.15
N HIS A 67 -0.03 14.98 0.01
CA HIS A 67 0.30 14.00 -0.99
C HIS A 67 0.20 12.59 -0.42
N LEU A 68 -0.74 11.81 -0.95
CA LEU A 68 -0.84 10.39 -0.67
C LEU A 68 -1.15 9.62 -1.97
N CYS A 69 -0.11 9.06 -2.59
CA CYS A 69 -0.26 8.30 -3.82
C CYS A 69 -0.66 6.84 -3.55
N MET A 70 -1.41 6.25 -4.49
CA MET A 70 -1.80 4.84 -4.41
C MET A 70 -0.61 3.89 -4.43
N THR A 71 0.49 4.24 -5.09
CA THR A 71 1.71 3.42 -5.11
C THR A 71 2.25 3.23 -3.70
N ARG A 72 2.36 4.32 -2.91
CA ARG A 72 2.80 4.25 -1.51
C ARG A 72 1.89 3.38 -0.67
N LEU A 73 0.58 3.56 -0.81
CA LEU A 73 -0.42 2.80 -0.06
C LEU A 73 -0.40 1.31 -0.41
N ASN A 74 -0.18 0.95 -1.68
CA ASN A 74 -0.07 -0.44 -2.09
C ASN A 74 1.21 -1.11 -1.60
N LEU A 75 2.31 -0.35 -1.47
CA LEU A 75 3.59 -0.84 -0.93
C LEU A 75 3.64 -0.84 0.60
N LEU A 76 2.72 -0.14 1.28
CA LEU A 76 2.67 -0.05 2.74
C LEU A 76 2.68 -1.41 3.44
N ARG A 77 2.00 -2.42 2.85
CA ARG A 77 1.95 -3.78 3.42
C ARG A 77 3.33 -4.42 3.53
N LEU A 78 4.27 -4.06 2.64
CA LEU A 78 5.62 -4.60 2.70
C LEU A 78 6.37 -4.18 3.96
N ASN A 79 6.02 -3.01 4.51
CA ASN A 79 6.64 -2.47 5.70
C ASN A 79 5.93 -2.93 6.98
N THR A 80 4.63 -3.19 6.92
CA THR A 80 3.81 -3.50 8.09
C THR A 80 3.64 -5.00 8.35
N MET A 81 3.97 -5.85 7.38
CA MET A 81 3.84 -7.31 7.51
C MET A 81 4.60 -7.84 8.75
N PRO A 82 4.01 -8.78 9.51
CA PRO A 82 4.67 -9.39 10.65
C PRO A 82 5.85 -10.26 10.20
N ALA A 83 6.75 -10.59 11.12
CA ALA A 83 7.73 -11.64 10.88
C ALA A 83 7.01 -12.98 10.66
N PHE A 84 7.47 -13.78 9.71
CA PHE A 84 6.97 -15.14 9.57
C PHE A 84 7.48 -16.01 10.72
N ASP A 85 6.73 -17.05 11.08
CA ASP A 85 7.12 -18.05 12.05
C ASP A 85 8.01 -19.13 11.41
N PRO A 86 9.30 -19.26 11.80
CA PRO A 86 10.19 -20.28 11.27
C PRO A 86 9.72 -21.71 11.49
N GLU A 87 8.97 -21.97 12.56
CA GLU A 87 8.47 -23.30 12.90
C GLU A 87 7.27 -23.68 12.02
N ALA A 88 6.52 -22.69 11.54
CA ALA A 88 5.40 -22.87 10.62
C ALA A 88 5.81 -22.84 9.13
N LEU A 89 7.11 -22.79 8.82
CA LEU A 89 7.58 -22.67 7.44
C LEU A 89 7.42 -24.02 6.70
N PRO A 90 6.68 -24.07 5.58
CA PRO A 90 6.48 -25.31 4.85
C PRO A 90 7.75 -25.73 4.10
N ASP A 91 7.78 -26.98 3.64
CA ASP A 91 8.93 -27.51 2.91
C ASP A 91 9.23 -26.77 1.59
N ILE A 92 10.43 -26.97 1.06
CA ILE A 92 10.91 -26.30 -0.15
C ILE A 92 9.99 -26.57 -1.35
N LYS A 93 9.41 -27.78 -1.46
CA LYS A 93 8.53 -28.15 -2.58
C LYS A 93 7.24 -27.33 -2.53
N THR A 94 6.69 -27.14 -1.34
CA THR A 94 5.50 -26.34 -1.10
C THR A 94 5.78 -24.86 -1.39
N LEU A 95 6.90 -24.33 -0.89
CA LEU A 95 7.30 -22.94 -1.17
C LEU A 95 7.49 -22.69 -2.67
N ALA A 96 8.09 -23.64 -3.41
CA ALA A 96 8.28 -23.54 -4.86
C ALA A 96 6.96 -23.55 -5.65
N ALA A 97 5.89 -24.09 -5.08
CA ALA A 97 4.56 -24.10 -5.69
C ALA A 97 3.75 -22.83 -5.38
N LEU A 98 4.16 -22.00 -4.42
CA LEU A 98 3.48 -20.77 -4.07
C LEU A 98 3.80 -19.64 -5.06
N ASP A 99 2.81 -18.81 -5.35
CA ASP A 99 3.05 -17.59 -6.12
C ASP A 99 3.74 -16.50 -5.29
N ASN A 100 4.25 -15.46 -5.96
CA ASN A 100 4.93 -14.35 -5.29
C ASN A 100 4.08 -13.62 -4.24
N ARG A 101 2.74 -13.70 -4.32
CA ARG A 101 1.86 -13.07 -3.35
C ARG A 101 1.77 -13.93 -2.09
N ALA A 102 1.49 -15.21 -2.25
CA ALA A 102 1.42 -16.18 -1.17
C ALA A 102 2.74 -16.25 -0.40
N LEU A 103 3.89 -16.20 -1.11
CA LEU A 103 5.20 -16.14 -0.45
C LEU A 103 5.39 -14.88 0.41
N ARG A 104 4.90 -13.72 -0.02
CA ARG A 104 4.98 -12.47 0.76
C ARG A 104 4.01 -12.46 1.95
N ASP A 105 2.86 -13.12 1.80
CA ASP A 105 1.86 -13.19 2.86
C ASP A 105 2.29 -14.10 4.03
N LEU A 106 3.31 -14.96 3.84
CA LEU A 106 3.98 -15.66 4.95
C LEU A 106 4.58 -14.69 5.97
N GLY A 107 5.01 -13.51 5.55
CA GLY A 107 5.59 -12.47 6.39
C GLY A 107 7.04 -12.15 6.07
N ARG A 108 7.61 -11.17 6.79
CA ARG A 108 9.00 -10.75 6.61
C ARG A 108 9.94 -11.77 7.22
N ARG A 109 11.14 -11.91 6.66
CA ARG A 109 12.19 -12.71 7.30
C ARG A 109 12.43 -12.19 8.72
N PRO A 110 12.49 -13.06 9.73
CA PRO A 110 13.01 -12.66 11.02
C PRO A 110 14.44 -12.15 10.81
N GLY A 111 14.78 -11.03 11.46
CA GLY A 111 16.16 -10.55 11.46
C GLY A 111 17.03 -11.66 12.05
N GLY A 112 18.06 -12.08 11.31
CA GLY A 112 18.93 -13.16 11.74
C GLY A 112 19.54 -12.82 13.10
N GLY A 113 19.04 -13.45 14.15
CA GLY A 113 19.83 -13.68 15.34
C GLY A 113 20.94 -14.63 14.92
N GLY A 114 22.14 -14.09 14.70
CA GLY A 114 23.34 -14.90 14.63
C GLY A 114 23.44 -15.68 15.94
N GLY A 115 23.28 -17.00 15.84
CA GLY A 115 24.00 -17.93 16.68
C GLY A 115 25.37 -18.16 16.08
#